data_AF-A3TNG5-F1
#
_entry.id   AF-A3TNG5-F1
#
_cell.length_a   1.000
_cell.length_b   1.000
_cell.length_c   1.000
_cell.angle_alpha   90.00
_cell.angle_beta   90.00
_cell.angle_gamma   90.00
#
_symmetry.space_group_name_H-M   'P 1'
#
loop_
_entity.id
_entity.type
_entity.pdbx_description
1 polymer ?
#
loop_
_entity_poly.entity_id
_entity_poly.type
_entity_poly.pdbx_seq_one_letter_code
_entity_poly.pdbx_strand_id
1 'polypeptide(L)'
;MFVAGFGFVFFPIDLHDRNQARALQPHGEWVTAQEVQVRIDYVSGKGGGYSEVDGVRVRLDGTRDQVDLENVNAESDSIYEDIRNGWQDPTSVTGYEPPLTVRVQRSDDGAIVSAMAKDDYDYWTGDNNDPEIGLTLGIGGLTALGVLLILNGVRLSWQIRRGRVRRAQHEAGHRERVATTGKRSRS
;
A
#
# COMPACT_ATOMS: atom_id res chain seq x y z
N MET A 1 -3.35 1.43 28.23
CA MET A 1 -3.87 0.19 27.60
C MET A 1 -3.87 0.44 26.11
N PHE A 2 -2.81 -0.01 25.43
CA PHE A 2 -2.59 0.24 24.01
C PHE A 2 -3.45 -0.73 23.20
N VAL A 3 -4.31 -0.19 22.34
CA VAL A 3 -5.06 -0.98 21.35
C VAL A 3 -4.14 -1.14 20.15
N ALA A 4 -3.77 -2.39 19.86
CA ALA A 4 -3.08 -2.77 18.64
C ALA A 4 -3.99 -2.46 17.45
N GLY A 5 -3.68 -1.38 16.74
CA GLY A 5 -4.23 -1.11 15.42
C GLY A 5 -3.51 -2.01 14.42
N PHE A 6 -4.16 -3.10 14.02
CA PHE A 6 -3.81 -3.78 12.77
C PHE A 6 -4.14 -2.80 11.62
N GLY A 7 -3.12 -2.05 11.20
CA GLY A 7 -3.18 -1.22 10.01
C GLY A 7 -3.13 -2.14 8.79
N PHE A 8 -4.24 -2.22 8.07
CA PHE A 8 -4.28 -2.78 6.73
C PHE A 8 -3.63 -1.75 5.80
N VAL A 9 -2.39 -2.01 5.37
CA VAL A 9 -1.69 -1.12 4.45
C VAL A 9 -2.07 -1.54 3.03
N PHE A 10 -3.00 -0.79 2.45
CA PHE A 10 -3.19 -0.73 1.00
C PHE A 10 -2.02 0.10 0.46
N PHE A 11 -1.06 -0.51 -0.24
CA PHE A 11 0.03 0.27 -0.80
C PHE A 11 -0.47 0.98 -2.07
N PRO A 12 -0.39 2.33 -2.15
CA PRO A 12 -0.73 3.06 -3.37
C PRO A 12 0.18 2.71 -4.57
N ILE A 13 1.27 2.02 -4.31
CA ILE A 13 2.29 1.56 -5.26
C ILE A 13 1.66 0.51 -6.21
N ASP A 14 1.01 -0.52 -5.68
CA ASP A 14 0.39 -1.60 -6.49
C ASP A 14 -0.67 -1.11 -7.51
N LEU A 15 -1.38 -0.01 -7.22
CA LEU A 15 -2.35 0.58 -8.15
C LEU A 15 -1.64 1.40 -9.23
N HIS A 16 -0.56 2.11 -8.87
CA HIS A 16 0.24 2.87 -9.81
C HIS A 16 0.90 1.94 -10.83
N ASP A 17 1.52 0.86 -10.36
CA ASP A 17 2.27 -0.09 -11.18
C ASP A 17 1.34 -0.82 -12.15
N ARG A 18 0.17 -1.24 -11.65
CA ARG A 18 -0.91 -1.81 -12.47
C ARG A 18 -1.40 -0.84 -13.55
N ASN A 19 -1.54 0.44 -13.22
CA ASN A 19 -1.99 1.44 -14.20
C ASN A 19 -0.92 1.70 -15.27
N GLN A 20 0.36 1.73 -14.90
CA GLN A 20 1.47 1.83 -15.85
C GLN A 20 1.51 0.62 -16.78
N ALA A 21 1.43 -0.60 -16.24
CA ALA A 21 1.39 -1.82 -17.05
C ALA A 21 0.19 -1.83 -18.01
N ARG A 22 -1.00 -1.40 -17.55
CA ARG A 22 -2.19 -1.28 -18.40
C ARG A 22 -2.07 -0.19 -19.47
N ALA A 23 -1.36 0.91 -19.21
CA ALA A 23 -1.13 1.96 -20.20
C ALA A 23 -0.30 1.45 -21.39
N LEU A 24 0.57 0.47 -21.16
CA LEU A 24 1.35 -0.20 -22.20
C LEU A 24 0.55 -1.17 -23.08
N GLN A 25 -0.65 -1.58 -22.67
CA GLN A 25 -1.48 -2.53 -23.42
C GLN A 25 -1.95 -1.98 -24.79
N PRO A 26 -2.54 -0.77 -24.88
CA PRO A 26 -2.95 -0.20 -26.16
C PRO A 26 -1.81 0.41 -27.00
N HIS A 27 -0.69 0.79 -26.37
CA HIS A 27 0.34 1.65 -27.00
C HIS A 27 1.76 1.06 -26.99
N GLY A 28 1.97 -0.09 -26.34
CA GLY A 28 3.26 -0.74 -26.27
C GLY A 28 3.44 -1.77 -27.39
N GLU A 29 4.67 -1.86 -27.88
CA GLU A 29 5.13 -2.95 -28.76
C GLU A 29 6.12 -3.85 -28.02
N TRP A 30 6.23 -5.11 -28.47
CA TRP A 30 7.20 -6.05 -27.94
C TRP A 30 8.53 -5.92 -28.68
N VAL A 31 9.61 -5.74 -27.92
CA VAL A 31 10.98 -5.63 -28.42
C VAL A 31 11.87 -6.59 -27.63
N THR A 32 12.88 -7.17 -28.26
CA THR A 32 13.88 -8.00 -27.58
C THR A 32 15.13 -7.17 -27.29
N ALA A 33 15.57 -7.16 -26.04
CA ALA A 33 16.84 -6.59 -25.62
C ALA A 33 17.91 -7.69 -25.52
N GLN A 34 19.06 -7.46 -26.13
CA GLN A 34 20.23 -8.35 -26.01
C GLN A 34 21.20 -7.90 -24.92
N GLU A 35 21.10 -6.64 -24.52
CA GLU A 35 21.95 -6.03 -23.52
C GLU A 35 21.10 -5.55 -22.37
N VAL A 36 21.33 -6.15 -21.21
CA VAL A 36 20.58 -5.92 -19.99
C VAL A 36 21.59 -5.74 -18.86
N GLN A 37 21.29 -4.82 -17.95
CA GLN A 37 21.99 -4.68 -16.69
C GLN A 37 20.98 -4.61 -15.57
N VAL A 38 21.33 -5.24 -14.46
CA VAL A 38 20.52 -5.25 -13.24
C VAL A 38 21.28 -4.50 -12.15
N ARG A 39 20.55 -3.75 -11.35
CA ARG A 39 21.05 -3.11 -10.14
C ARG A 39 20.58 -3.94 -8.96
N ILE A 40 21.53 -4.29 -8.12
CA ILE A 40 21.26 -5.02 -6.89
C ILE A 40 21.54 -4.08 -5.73
N ASP A 41 20.57 -3.93 -4.83
CA ASP A 41 20.78 -3.29 -3.53
C ASP A 41 20.87 -4.33 -2.41
N TYR A 42 21.74 -4.08 -1.45
CA TYR A 42 21.89 -4.93 -0.27
C TYR A 42 21.30 -4.24 0.95
N VAL A 43 20.18 -4.78 1.42
CA VAL A 43 19.48 -4.28 2.60
C VAL A 43 19.95 -5.05 3.82
N SER A 44 20.56 -4.35 4.78
CA SER A 44 21.06 -4.96 6.03
C SER A 44 20.27 -4.51 7.26
N GLY A 45 20.06 -5.44 8.21
CA GLY A 45 19.34 -5.18 9.45
C GLY A 45 19.81 -6.07 10.61
N LYS A 46 19.23 -5.86 11.80
CA LYS A 46 19.61 -6.56 13.04
C LYS A 46 19.38 -8.09 13.01
N GLY A 47 18.62 -8.60 12.04
CA GLY A 47 18.29 -10.02 11.88
C GLY A 47 18.93 -10.69 10.67
N GLY A 48 19.85 -10.01 9.97
CA GLY A 48 20.41 -10.44 8.70
C GLY A 48 20.25 -9.37 7.61
N GLY A 49 20.69 -9.68 6.39
CA GLY A 49 20.46 -8.85 5.23
C GLY A 49 20.16 -9.70 4.01
N TYR A 50 19.55 -9.08 3.01
CA TYR A 50 19.20 -9.71 1.74
C TYR A 50 19.57 -8.76 0.60
N SER A 51 19.87 -9.35 -0.55
CA SER A 51 20.07 -8.61 -1.79
C SER A 51 18.78 -8.66 -2.59
N GLU A 52 18.40 -7.54 -3.20
CA GLU A 52 17.22 -7.44 -4.06
C GLU A 52 17.56 -6.72 -5.36
N VAL A 53 16.81 -7.03 -6.44
CA VAL A 53 16.91 -6.28 -7.70
C VAL A 53 16.05 -5.02 -7.56
N ASP A 54 16.69 -3.86 -7.55
CA ASP A 54 16.02 -2.56 -7.35
C ASP A 54 16.06 -1.67 -8.61
N GLY A 55 16.55 -2.21 -9.72
CA GLY A 55 16.57 -1.56 -11.02
C GLY A 55 17.02 -2.48 -12.12
N VAL A 56 16.45 -2.31 -13.30
CA VAL A 56 16.86 -3.00 -14.53
C VAL A 56 16.91 -1.97 -15.64
N ARG A 57 17.94 -2.05 -16.47
CA ARG A 57 18.05 -1.21 -17.66
C ARG A 57 18.48 -2.03 -18.84
N VAL A 58 17.98 -1.65 -20.00
CA VAL A 58 18.23 -2.36 -21.26
C VAL A 58 18.77 -1.41 -22.31
N ARG A 59 19.53 -1.94 -23.26
CA ARG A 59 19.84 -1.23 -24.50
C ARG A 59 19.06 -1.90 -25.64
N LEU A 60 18.16 -1.14 -26.24
CA LEU A 60 17.30 -1.61 -27.31
C LEU A 60 17.92 -1.32 -28.68
N ASP A 61 17.66 -2.20 -29.64
CA ASP A 61 18.14 -2.02 -31.00
C ASP A 61 17.64 -0.70 -31.60
N GLY A 62 18.56 0.05 -32.20
CA GLY A 62 18.28 1.38 -32.76
C GLY A 62 18.38 2.53 -31.75
N THR A 63 18.59 2.25 -30.47
CA THR A 63 18.85 3.27 -29.43
C THR A 63 20.31 3.23 -28.95
N ARG A 64 20.89 4.39 -28.67
CA ARG A 64 22.23 4.50 -28.08
C ARG A 64 22.19 4.53 -26.56
N ASP A 65 21.09 5.00 -26.01
CA ASP A 65 20.91 5.21 -24.58
C ASP A 65 20.37 3.95 -23.91
N GLN A 66 20.67 3.82 -22.62
CA GLN A 66 20.06 2.79 -21.78
C GLN A 66 18.66 3.26 -21.36
N VAL A 67 17.73 2.32 -21.33
CA VAL A 67 16.33 2.53 -20.97
C VAL A 67 16.09 1.78 -19.67
N ASP A 68 15.73 2.51 -18.62
CA ASP A 68 15.33 1.92 -17.35
C ASP A 68 13.96 1.27 -17.51
N LEU A 69 13.79 0.07 -16.93
CA LEU A 69 12.53 -0.65 -16.92
C LEU A 69 11.69 -0.22 -15.71
N GLU A 70 10.40 -0.07 -15.93
CA GLU A 70 9.40 0.22 -14.91
C GLU A 70 8.95 -1.07 -14.22
N ASN A 71 8.58 -0.95 -12.94
CA ASN A 71 7.97 -2.02 -12.12
C ASN A 71 8.76 -3.32 -12.08
N VAL A 72 10.08 -3.20 -12.02
CA VAL A 72 11.01 -4.30 -11.76
C VAL A 72 10.54 -5.07 -10.54
N ASN A 73 10.12 -6.31 -10.75
CA ASN A 73 9.77 -7.19 -9.66
C ASN A 73 11.06 -7.70 -9.00
N ALA A 74 11.26 -7.33 -7.74
CA ALA A 74 12.25 -7.97 -6.90
C ALA A 74 11.68 -9.34 -6.48
N GLU A 75 11.98 -10.40 -7.21
CA GLU A 75 11.77 -11.74 -6.66
C GLU A 75 12.60 -11.83 -5.37
N SER A 76 11.90 -11.83 -4.23
CA SER A 76 12.45 -11.79 -2.88
C SER A 76 13.12 -13.11 -2.45
N ASP A 77 13.41 -13.98 -3.41
CA ASP A 77 14.24 -15.15 -3.21
C ASP A 77 15.69 -14.68 -3.08
N SER A 78 16.00 -14.10 -1.93
CA SER A 78 17.15 -14.53 -1.15
C SER A 78 18.40 -14.79 -2.01
N ILE A 79 18.86 -13.72 -2.66
CA ILE A 79 19.95 -13.75 -3.63
C ILE A 79 21.27 -13.88 -2.85
N TYR A 80 21.71 -15.12 -2.59
CA TYR A 80 22.76 -15.39 -1.59
C TYR A 80 24.18 -15.61 -2.12
N GLU A 81 24.37 -15.91 -3.42
CA GLU A 81 25.71 -16.27 -3.94
C GLU A 81 26.08 -15.44 -5.17
N ASP A 82 27.34 -14.96 -5.18
CA ASP A 82 28.04 -14.23 -6.25
C ASP A 82 27.47 -12.88 -6.72
N ILE A 83 26.45 -12.35 -6.06
CA ILE A 83 25.82 -11.07 -6.42
C ILE A 83 26.44 -9.90 -5.64
N ARG A 84 26.82 -8.83 -6.36
CA ARG A 84 27.43 -7.63 -5.77
C ARG A 84 26.44 -6.47 -5.79
N ASN A 85 26.52 -5.60 -4.79
CA ASN A 85 25.76 -4.35 -4.81
C ASN A 85 26.21 -3.48 -5.99
N GLY A 86 25.24 -2.92 -6.72
CA GLY A 86 25.43 -2.03 -7.86
C GLY A 86 24.96 -2.64 -9.19
N TRP A 87 25.34 -1.96 -10.28
CA TRP A 87 25.02 -2.40 -11.64
C TRP A 87 25.94 -3.53 -12.08
N GLN A 88 25.36 -4.62 -12.55
CA GLN A 88 26.07 -5.80 -13.04
C GLN A 88 25.27 -6.51 -14.14
N ASP A 89 25.89 -7.51 -14.77
CA ASP A 89 25.22 -8.35 -15.75
C ASP A 89 24.16 -9.23 -15.06
N PRO A 90 23.00 -9.46 -15.68
CA PRO A 90 21.98 -10.35 -15.13
C PRO A 90 22.47 -11.79 -15.07
N THR A 91 21.95 -12.52 -14.10
CA THR A 91 22.09 -13.97 -13.98
C THR A 91 20.71 -14.61 -13.91
N SER A 92 20.65 -15.92 -14.06
CA SER A 92 19.40 -16.69 -13.90
C SER A 92 18.70 -16.45 -12.57
N VAL A 93 19.46 -16.13 -11.51
CA VAL A 93 18.92 -15.79 -10.18
C VAL A 93 18.21 -14.44 -10.19
N THR A 94 18.65 -13.50 -11.03
CA THR A 94 18.04 -12.17 -11.10
C THR A 94 16.78 -12.12 -11.96
N GLY A 95 16.54 -13.12 -12.81
CA GLY A 95 15.33 -13.20 -13.65
C GLY A 95 15.33 -12.34 -14.93
N TYR A 96 16.38 -11.55 -15.19
CA TYR A 96 16.43 -10.61 -16.32
C TYR A 96 17.50 -10.95 -17.38
N GLU A 97 17.77 -12.23 -17.61
CA GLU A 97 18.81 -12.65 -18.58
C GLU A 97 18.44 -12.29 -20.03
N PRO A 98 19.42 -11.87 -20.86
CA PRO A 98 19.20 -11.73 -22.28
C PRO A 98 19.06 -13.09 -22.98
N PRO A 99 18.23 -13.21 -24.03
CA PRO A 99 17.40 -12.17 -24.63
C PRO A 99 16.16 -11.85 -23.77
N LEU A 100 16.03 -10.59 -23.36
CA LEU A 100 14.93 -10.13 -22.51
C LEU A 100 13.82 -9.53 -23.39
N THR A 101 12.59 -10.02 -23.24
CA THR A 101 11.44 -9.46 -23.95
C THR A 101 10.87 -8.29 -23.15
N VAL A 102 10.77 -7.13 -23.78
CA VAL A 102 10.36 -5.86 -23.14
C VAL A 102 9.19 -5.27 -23.91
N ARG A 103 8.17 -4.80 -23.20
CA ARG A 103 7.09 -3.99 -23.77
C ARG A 103 7.47 -2.52 -23.72
N VAL A 104 7.50 -1.85 -24.86
CA VAL A 104 8.00 -0.48 -25.00
C VAL A 104 6.92 0.41 -25.58
N GLN A 105 6.65 1.53 -24.92
CA GLN A 105 5.86 2.62 -25.47
C GLN A 105 6.78 3.73 -25.95
N ARG A 106 6.53 4.22 -27.17
CA ARG A 106 7.21 5.38 -27.72
C ARG A 106 6.26 6.55 -27.87
N SER A 107 6.79 7.76 -27.75
CA SER A 107 6.12 9.01 -28.10
C SER A 107 6.12 9.22 -29.61
N ASP A 108 5.38 10.23 -30.08
CA ASP A 108 5.24 10.55 -31.50
C ASP A 108 6.57 10.92 -32.19
N ASP A 109 7.55 11.38 -31.42
CA ASP A 109 8.92 11.67 -31.86
C ASP A 109 9.86 10.45 -31.80
N GLY A 110 9.34 9.28 -31.40
CA GLY A 110 10.09 8.02 -31.30
C GLY A 110 10.88 7.83 -30.01
N ALA A 111 10.83 8.77 -29.07
CA ALA A 111 11.46 8.60 -27.76
C ALA A 111 10.75 7.51 -26.94
N ILE A 112 11.48 6.77 -26.12
CA ILE A 112 10.88 5.77 -25.24
C ILE A 112 10.37 6.47 -24.00
N VAL A 113 9.07 6.34 -23.74
CA VAL A 113 8.38 6.97 -22.61
C VAL A 113 8.13 5.99 -21.47
N SER A 114 8.06 4.70 -21.78
CA SER A 114 7.93 3.63 -20.78
C SER A 114 8.38 2.31 -21.38
N ALA A 115 9.03 1.48 -20.55
CA ALA A 115 9.45 0.14 -20.91
C ALA A 115 9.27 -0.79 -19.70
N MET A 116 8.84 -2.02 -19.92
CA MET A 116 8.60 -2.99 -18.84
C MET A 116 8.98 -4.38 -19.32
N ALA A 117 9.62 -5.21 -18.48
CA ALA A 117 9.90 -6.59 -18.87
C ALA A 117 8.59 -7.36 -19.05
N LYS A 118 8.62 -8.40 -19.88
CA LYS A 118 7.43 -9.20 -20.16
C LYS A 118 6.84 -9.84 -18.90
N ASP A 119 7.69 -10.39 -18.04
CA ASP A 119 7.25 -11.10 -16.84
C ASP A 119 6.63 -10.12 -15.83
N ASP A 120 7.21 -8.92 -15.66
CA ASP A 120 6.61 -7.84 -14.86
C ASP A 120 5.26 -7.38 -15.45
N TYR A 121 5.20 -7.19 -16.77
CA TYR A 121 3.97 -6.80 -17.46
C TYR A 121 2.86 -7.85 -17.28
N ASP A 122 3.18 -9.13 -17.44
CA ASP A 122 2.23 -10.23 -17.29
C ASP A 122 1.78 -10.37 -15.83
N TYR A 123 2.67 -10.20 -14.86
CA TYR A 123 2.34 -10.19 -13.43
C TYR A 123 1.30 -9.09 -13.11
N TRP A 124 1.53 -7.87 -13.58
CA TRP A 124 0.66 -6.73 -13.30
C TRP A 124 -0.64 -6.72 -14.11
N THR A 125 -0.70 -7.41 -15.27
CA THR A 125 -1.88 -7.41 -16.15
C THR A 125 -2.71 -8.70 -16.13
N GLY A 126 -2.10 -9.86 -15.88
CA GLY A 126 -2.72 -11.19 -15.97
C GLY A 126 -2.89 -11.90 -14.63
N ASP A 127 -1.85 -11.93 -13.80
CA ASP A 127 -1.83 -12.76 -12.59
C ASP A 127 -2.33 -12.06 -11.32
N ASN A 128 -2.34 -10.73 -11.28
CA ASN A 128 -2.91 -9.96 -10.18
C ASN A 128 -4.44 -9.72 -10.32
N ASN A 129 -5.14 -10.77 -10.78
CA ASN A 129 -6.61 -10.86 -10.92
C ASN A 129 -7.31 -11.25 -9.60
N ASP A 130 -6.73 -10.93 -8.44
CA ASP A 130 -7.45 -10.91 -7.16
C ASP A 130 -7.89 -9.47 -6.77
N PRO A 131 -8.84 -8.84 -7.50
CA PRO A 131 -9.50 -7.64 -7.01
C PRO A 131 -10.49 -7.95 -5.87
N GLU A 132 -10.80 -9.22 -5.58
CA GLU A 132 -11.84 -9.57 -4.61
C GLU A 132 -11.38 -9.55 -3.15
N ILE A 133 -10.12 -9.90 -2.83
CA ILE A 133 -9.72 -9.95 -1.41
C ILE A 133 -9.53 -8.54 -0.84
N GLY A 134 -8.95 -7.61 -1.60
CA GLY A 134 -8.75 -6.23 -1.16
C GLY A 134 -10.04 -5.40 -1.03
N LEU A 135 -10.98 -5.58 -1.98
CA LEU A 135 -12.21 -4.79 -2.03
C LEU A 135 -13.26 -5.29 -1.04
N THR A 136 -13.33 -6.61 -0.79
CA THR A 136 -14.24 -7.21 0.18
C THR A 136 -13.80 -6.91 1.63
N LEU A 137 -12.50 -6.84 1.89
CA LEU A 137 -11.96 -6.45 3.19
C LEU A 137 -12.07 -4.94 3.46
N GLY A 138 -11.93 -4.08 2.43
CA GLY A 138 -12.11 -2.63 2.56
C GLY A 138 -13.53 -2.22 2.95
N ILE A 139 -14.55 -2.85 2.35
CA ILE A 139 -15.96 -2.61 2.71
C ILE A 139 -16.31 -3.21 4.08
N GLY A 140 -15.75 -4.38 4.42
CA GLY A 140 -15.90 -4.99 5.74
C GLY A 140 -15.32 -4.15 6.88
N GLY A 141 -14.15 -3.54 6.66
CA GLY A 141 -13.52 -2.64 7.63
C GLY A 141 -14.31 -1.36 7.88
N LEU A 142 -14.81 -0.71 6.81
CA LEU A 142 -15.62 0.51 6.93
C LEU A 142 -16.98 0.26 7.58
N THR A 143 -17.62 -0.88 7.30
CA THR A 143 -18.88 -1.26 7.98
C THR A 143 -18.67 -1.54 9.46
N ALA A 144 -17.59 -2.24 9.85
CA ALA A 144 -17.27 -2.48 11.26
C ALA A 144 -16.99 -1.17 12.02
N LEU A 145 -16.26 -0.23 11.41
CA LEU A 145 -15.97 1.09 11.98
C LEU A 145 -17.24 1.94 12.12
N GLY A 146 -18.12 1.91 11.13
CA GLY A 146 -19.44 2.53 11.18
C GLY A 146 -20.30 2.00 12.33
N VAL A 147 -20.35 0.67 12.51
CA VAL A 147 -21.09 0.03 13.61
C VAL A 147 -20.49 0.42 14.97
N LEU A 148 -19.16 0.42 15.12
CA LEU A 148 -18.50 0.81 16.37
C LEU A 148 -18.75 2.28 16.74
N LEU A 149 -18.75 3.19 15.76
CA LEU A 149 -19.06 4.61 15.98
C LEU A 149 -20.51 4.82 16.39
N ILE A 150 -21.46 4.11 15.76
CA ILE A 150 -22.87 4.15 16.16
C ILE A 150 -23.05 3.61 17.57
N LEU A 151 -22.45 2.47 17.91
CA LEU A 151 -22.54 1.88 19.24
C LEU A 151 -21.91 2.78 20.32
N ASN A 152 -20.78 3.43 20.04
CA ASN A 152 -20.19 4.41 20.96
C ASN A 152 -21.04 5.68 21.10
N GLY A 153 -21.66 6.17 20.02
CA GLY A 153 -22.58 7.32 20.07
C GLY A 153 -23.83 7.03 20.91
N VAL A 154 -24.39 5.82 20.80
CA VAL A 154 -25.51 5.36 21.64
C VAL A 154 -25.09 5.24 23.11
N ARG A 155 -23.92 4.64 23.39
CA ARG A 155 -23.43 4.50 24.77
C ARG A 155 -23.20 5.86 25.44
N LEU A 156 -22.60 6.81 24.72
CA LEU A 156 -22.32 8.16 25.24
C LEU A 156 -23.62 8.93 25.52
N SER A 157 -24.59 8.86 24.62
CA SER A 157 -25.90 9.52 24.79
C SER A 157 -26.71 8.93 25.95
N TRP A 158 -26.63 7.62 26.18
CA TRP A 158 -27.21 6.97 27.37
C TRP A 158 -26.54 7.41 28.68
N GLN A 159 -25.21 7.55 28.69
CA GLN A 159 -24.49 8.03 29.87
C GLN A 159 -24.82 9.50 30.19
N ILE A 160 -24.94 10.36 29.17
CA ILE A 160 -25.36 11.76 29.34
C ILE A 160 -26.78 11.83 29.89
N ARG A 161 -27.71 11.01 29.38
CA ARG A 161 -29.09 10.93 29.90
C ARG A 161 -29.11 10.48 31.36
N ARG A 162 -28.39 9.42 31.72
CA ARG A 162 -28.29 8.95 33.11
C ARG A 162 -27.65 9.98 34.05
N GLY A 163 -26.63 10.70 33.59
CA GLY A 163 -26.00 11.79 34.34
C GLY A 163 -26.94 12.98 34.59
N ARG A 164 -27.73 13.37 33.58
CA ARG A 164 -28.75 14.42 33.71
C ARG A 164 -29.88 14.01 34.66
N VAL A 165 -30.35 12.76 34.60
CA VAL A 165 -31.38 12.25 35.53
C VAL A 165 -30.88 12.26 36.97
N ARG A 166 -29.62 11.83 37.23
CA ARG A 166 -29.03 11.87 38.57
C ARG A 166 -28.86 13.29 39.11
N ARG A 167 -28.48 14.25 38.27
CA ARG A 167 -28.41 15.67 38.66
C ARG A 167 -29.80 16.24 38.97
N ALA A 168 -30.80 15.93 38.15
CA ALA A 168 -32.18 16.35 38.40
C ALA A 168 -32.74 15.77 39.71
N GLN A 169 -32.42 14.50 40.04
CA GLN A 169 -32.81 13.89 41.31
C GLN A 169 -32.09 14.50 42.51
N HIS A 170 -30.80 14.84 42.38
CA HIS A 170 -30.06 15.56 43.42
C HIS A 170 -30.62 16.97 43.66
N GLU A 171 -30.93 17.71 42.60
CA GLU A 171 -31.53 19.06 42.69
C GLU A 171 -32.95 19.02 43.27
N ALA A 172 -33.76 18.03 42.88
CA ALA A 172 -35.09 17.82 43.44
C ALA A 172 -35.04 17.49 44.94
N GLY A 173 -34.16 16.58 45.35
CA GLY A 173 -33.95 16.24 46.76
C GLY A 173 -33.38 17.41 47.59
N HIS A 174 -32.57 18.28 46.98
CA HIS A 174 -32.07 19.47 47.65
C HIS A 174 -33.17 20.53 47.85
N ARG A 175 -34.06 20.70 46.87
CA ARG A 175 -35.22 21.61 46.98
C ARG A 175 -36.25 21.10 47.99
N GLU A 176 -36.49 19.80 48.03
CA GLU A 176 -37.37 19.17 49.00
C GLU A 176 -36.83 19.33 50.43
N ARG A 177 -35.51 19.18 50.64
CA ARG A 177 -34.85 19.46 51.93
C ARG A 177 -34.92 20.93 52.33
N VAL A 178 -34.78 21.86 51.39
CA VAL A 178 -34.91 23.31 51.68
C VAL A 178 -36.37 23.69 52.00
N ALA A 179 -37.34 23.03 51.37
CA ALA A 179 -38.77 23.24 51.66
C ALA A 179 -39.21 22.61 52.99
N THR A 180 -38.67 21.45 53.37
CA THR A 180 -38.99 20.76 54.62
C THR A 180 -38.23 21.31 55.82
N THR A 181 -37.01 21.82 55.64
CA THR A 181 -36.21 22.42 56.71
C THR A 181 -36.49 23.91 56.86
N GLY A 182 -37.75 24.32 56.66
CA GLY A 182 -38.23 25.69 56.84
C GLY A 182 -38.06 26.19 58.29
N LYS A 183 -36.83 26.48 58.70
CA LYS A 183 -36.54 27.41 59.79
C LYS A 183 -36.15 28.73 59.17
N ARG A 184 -37.18 29.58 59.02
CA ARG A 184 -37.03 31.03 58.89
C ARG A 184 -36.10 31.51 60.01
N SER A 185 -34.88 31.91 59.66
CA SER A 185 -34.20 32.95 60.44
C SER A 185 -35.00 34.22 60.23
N ARG A 186 -35.77 34.62 61.25
CA ARG A 186 -36.25 35.98 61.41
C ARG A 186 -35.65 36.50 62.72
N SER A 187 -35.09 37.69 62.59
CA SER A 187 -34.79 38.70 63.61
C SER A 187 -35.61 38.58 64.89
#